data_AF-A0A2M7H0Q7-F1
#
_entry.id   AF-A0A2M7H0Q7-F1
#
_cell.length_a   1.000
_cell.length_b   1.000
_cell.length_c   1.000
_cell.angle_alpha   90.00
_cell.angle_beta   90.00
_cell.angle_gamma   90.00
#
_symmetry.space_group_name_H-M   'P 1'
#
loop_
_entity.id
_entity.type
_entity.pdbx_description
1 polymer ?
#
loop_
_entity_poly.entity_id
_entity_poly.type
_entity_poly.pdbx_seq_one_letter_code
_entity_poly.pdbx_strand_id
1 'polypeptide(L)'
;WQKLIPKHLIPLTGTASGFNINLIFPYLNKEIINTISEIPIGDRISQSENIGKIPLREIAKKMEVPEEIINRPKKGQVGMLIVNE
;
A
#
# COMPACT_ATOMS: atom_id res chain seq x y z
N TRP A 1 9.47 -6.26 -12.33
CA TRP A 1 8.17 -6.45 -11.67
C TRP A 1 7.87 -7.94 -11.58
N GLN A 2 7.62 -8.48 -10.39
CA GLN A 2 7.19 -9.87 -10.25
C GLN A 2 5.72 -9.98 -10.68
N LYS A 3 5.38 -11.04 -11.43
CA LYS A 3 3.99 -11.32 -11.82
C LYS A 3 3.21 -11.65 -10.55
N LEU A 4 2.15 -10.88 -10.27
CA LEU A 4 1.25 -11.20 -9.15
C LEU A 4 0.63 -12.58 -9.38
N ILE A 5 0.64 -13.41 -8.34
CA ILE A 5 -0.01 -14.72 -8.39
C ILE A 5 -1.52 -14.48 -8.56
N PRO A 6 -2.20 -15.24 -9.44
CA PRO A 6 -3.65 -15.24 -9.48
C PRO A 6 -4.23 -15.44 -8.08
N LYS A 7 -5.28 -14.70 -7.75
CA LYS A 7 -6.01 -14.82 -6.46
C LYS A 7 -5.22 -14.42 -5.20
N HIS A 8 -4.20 -13.54 -5.32
CA HIS A 8 -3.44 -12.99 -4.19
C HIS A 8 -4.28 -12.25 -3.12
N LEU A 9 -5.53 -11.88 -3.42
CA LEU A 9 -6.46 -11.26 -2.46
C LEU A 9 -7.28 -12.27 -1.64
N ILE A 10 -7.21 -13.58 -1.95
CA ILE A 10 -7.99 -14.62 -1.26
C ILE A 10 -7.88 -14.54 0.27
N PRO A 11 -6.70 -14.37 0.88
CA PRO A 11 -6.60 -14.31 2.32
C PRO A 11 -7.44 -13.18 2.92
N LEU A 12 -7.51 -12.03 2.25
CA LEU A 12 -8.29 -10.88 2.70
C LEU A 12 -9.79 -11.09 2.45
N THR A 13 -10.17 -11.47 1.23
CA THR A 13 -11.58 -11.61 0.84
C THR A 13 -12.26 -12.80 1.50
N GLY A 14 -11.54 -13.92 1.67
CA GLY A 14 -12.06 -15.12 2.31
C GLY A 14 -12.41 -14.88 3.77
N THR A 15 -11.50 -14.28 4.54
CA THR A 15 -11.77 -13.92 5.94
C THR A 15 -12.97 -12.98 6.05
N ALA A 16 -13.00 -11.89 5.27
CA ALA A 16 -14.08 -10.90 5.36
C ALA A 16 -15.47 -11.49 5.00
N SER A 17 -15.54 -12.38 4.00
CA SER A 17 -16.79 -13.04 3.63
C SER A 17 -17.39 -13.88 4.78
N GLY A 18 -16.54 -14.49 5.61
CA GLY A 18 -16.98 -15.25 6.79
C GLY A 18 -17.66 -14.38 7.85
N PHE A 19 -17.41 -13.07 7.84
CA PHE A 19 -17.98 -12.09 8.77
C PHE A 19 -19.04 -11.18 8.14
N ASN A 20 -19.49 -11.47 6.91
CA ASN A 20 -20.39 -10.60 6.14
C ASN A 20 -19.86 -9.15 6.01
N ILE A 21 -18.54 -8.99 5.94
CA ILE A 21 -17.89 -7.69 5.75
C ILE A 21 -17.61 -7.49 4.27
N ASN A 22 -18.10 -6.37 3.72
CA ASN A 22 -17.77 -5.98 2.35
C ASN A 22 -16.45 -5.20 2.33
N LEU A 23 -15.44 -5.72 1.63
CA LEU A 23 -14.15 -5.05 1.48
C LEU A 23 -14.16 -4.09 0.30
N ILE A 24 -13.69 -2.87 0.54
CA ILE A 24 -13.37 -1.90 -0.51
C ILE A 24 -11.86 -1.72 -0.57
N PHE A 25 -11.32 -1.63 -1.78
CA PHE A 25 -9.89 -1.41 -2.02
C PHE A 25 -9.69 -0.11 -2.83
N PRO A 26 -9.76 1.07 -2.19
CA PRO A 26 -9.71 2.35 -2.91
C PRO A 26 -8.48 2.47 -3.81
N TYR A 27 -7.31 2.04 -3.34
CA TYR A 27 -6.07 2.09 -4.10
C TYR A 27 -6.01 1.16 -5.32
N LEU A 28 -6.95 0.22 -5.46
CA LEU A 28 -7.08 -0.64 -6.63
C LEU A 28 -8.05 -0.07 -7.68
N ASN A 29 -8.55 1.15 -7.48
CA ASN A 29 -9.32 1.86 -8.50
C ASN A 29 -8.46 2.08 -9.76
N LYS A 30 -9.04 1.82 -10.94
CA LYS A 30 -8.35 1.89 -12.23
C LYS A 30 -7.78 3.28 -12.53
N GLU A 31 -8.50 4.34 -12.21
CA GLU A 31 -8.05 5.71 -12.43
C GLU A 31 -6.83 6.02 -11.56
N ILE A 32 -6.88 5.64 -10.27
CA ILE A 32 -5.74 5.78 -9.36
C ILE A 32 -4.52 5.01 -9.88
N ILE A 33 -4.71 3.78 -10.33
CA ILE A 33 -3.62 2.96 -10.89
C ILE A 33 -3.01 3.64 -12.13
N ASN A 34 -3.85 4.13 -13.04
CA ASN A 34 -3.40 4.78 -14.27
C ASN A 34 -2.62 6.07 -13.96
N THR A 35 -3.18 6.95 -13.13
CA THR A 35 -2.52 8.20 -12.71
C THR A 35 -1.17 7.93 -12.06
N ILE A 36 -1.08 6.96 -11.15
CA ILE A 36 0.20 6.62 -10.52
C ILE A 36 1.16 6.02 -11.55
N SER A 37 0.66 5.25 -12.52
CA SER A 37 1.48 4.59 -13.55
C SER A 37 2.16 5.58 -14.50
N GLU A 38 1.65 6.79 -14.63
CA GLU A 38 2.23 7.87 -15.45
C GLU A 38 3.40 8.58 -14.76
N ILE A 39 3.48 8.55 -13.42
CA ILE A 39 4.55 9.21 -12.65
C ILE A 39 5.88 8.47 -12.88
N PRO A 40 6.99 9.11 -13.28
CA PRO A 40 8.29 8.43 -13.40
C PRO A 40 8.71 7.71 -12.13
N ILE A 41 9.35 6.53 -12.25
CA ILE A 41 9.71 5.73 -11.06
C ILE A 41 10.62 6.49 -10.09
N GLY A 42 11.54 7.31 -10.61
CA GLY A 42 12.43 8.16 -9.81
C GLY A 42 11.69 9.21 -8.97
N ASP A 43 10.46 9.56 -9.36
CA ASP A 43 9.63 10.50 -8.61
C ASP A 43 8.71 9.77 -7.61
N ARG A 44 8.62 8.44 -7.70
CA ARG A 44 7.85 7.60 -6.75
C ARG A 44 8.68 7.19 -5.53
N ILE A 45 10.01 7.21 -5.65
CA ILE A 45 10.97 6.76 -4.63
C ILE A 45 12.10 7.79 -4.47
N SER A 46 12.46 8.11 -3.24
CA SER A 46 13.69 8.84 -2.94
C SER A 46 14.83 7.84 -2.83
N GLN A 47 15.77 7.87 -3.79
CA GLN A 47 16.93 6.98 -3.77
C GLN A 47 17.94 7.32 -2.66
N SER A 48 18.10 8.61 -2.36
CA SER A 48 19.02 9.10 -1.31
C SER A 48 18.56 8.71 0.09
N GLU A 49 17.25 8.66 0.33
CA GLU A 49 16.69 8.41 1.66
C GLU A 49 16.14 6.98 1.82
N ASN A 50 16.15 6.19 0.73
CA ASN A 50 15.51 4.87 0.68
C ASN A 50 14.02 4.91 1.09
N ILE A 51 13.32 6.00 0.77
CA ILE A 51 11.92 6.24 1.10
C ILE A 51 11.05 6.05 -0.14
N GLY A 52 10.07 5.15 -0.08
CA GLY A 52 9.07 4.97 -1.13
C GLY A 52 7.79 5.76 -0.90
N LYS A 53 6.94 5.80 -1.94
CA LYS A 53 5.59 6.40 -1.92
C LYS A 53 5.61 7.93 -1.77
N ILE A 54 6.59 8.60 -2.38
CA ILE A 54 6.76 10.05 -2.28
C ILE A 54 5.49 10.83 -2.65
N PRO A 55 4.81 10.57 -3.80
CA PRO A 55 3.58 11.30 -4.13
C PRO A 55 2.48 11.17 -3.07
N LEU A 56 2.35 9.99 -2.46
CA LEU A 56 1.36 9.76 -1.40
C LEU A 56 1.72 10.51 -0.11
N ARG A 57 3.01 10.62 0.22
CA ARG A 57 3.49 11.38 1.38
C ARG A 57 3.22 12.88 1.19
N GLU A 58 3.45 13.41 0.00
CA GLU A 58 3.15 14.81 -0.31
C GLU A 58 1.65 15.12 -0.25
N ILE A 59 0.80 14.21 -0.72
CA ILE A 59 -0.66 14.33 -0.54
C ILE A 59 -1.01 14.29 0.96
N ALA A 60 -0.43 13.37 1.72
CA ALA A 60 -0.70 13.27 3.17
C ALA A 60 -0.29 14.54 3.94
N LYS A 61 0.83 15.18 3.58
CA LYS A 61 1.25 16.48 4.13
C LYS A 61 0.21 17.56 3.87
N LYS A 62 -0.30 17.65 2.62
CA LYS A 62 -1.35 18.60 2.24
C LYS A 62 -2.68 18.37 2.97
N MET A 63 -2.92 17.12 3.38
CA MET A 63 -4.10 16.71 4.15
C MET A 63 -3.87 16.81 5.68
N GLU A 64 -2.77 17.43 6.11
CA GLU A 64 -2.44 17.66 7.53
C GLU A 64 -2.36 16.36 8.35
N VAL A 65 -1.95 15.25 7.71
CA VAL A 65 -1.66 14.00 8.42
C VAL A 65 -0.43 14.24 9.32
N PRO A 66 -0.42 13.73 10.57
CA PRO A 66 0.71 13.93 11.47
C PRO A 66 2.04 13.43 10.88
N GLU A 67 3.11 14.21 11.09
CA GLU A 67 4.42 13.96 10.47
C GLU A 67 5.01 12.60 10.86
N GLU A 68 4.74 12.13 12.08
CA GLU A 68 5.15 10.81 12.55
C GLU A 68 4.45 9.66 11.79
N ILE A 69 3.24 9.88 11.28
CA ILE A 69 2.51 8.92 10.45
C ILE A 69 3.01 8.98 9.01
N ILE A 70 3.21 10.19 8.49
CA ILE A 70 3.75 10.40 7.13
C ILE A 70 5.10 9.70 7.04
N ASN A 71 6.03 10.00 7.93
CA ASN A 71 7.41 9.50 7.89
C ASN A 71 7.59 8.08 8.44
N ARG A 72 6.51 7.43 8.90
CA ARG A 72 6.58 6.08 9.43
C ARG A 72 7.14 5.09 8.39
N PRO A 73 8.17 4.29 8.73
CA PRO A 73 8.64 3.23 7.86
C PRO A 73 7.56 2.19 7.56
N LYS A 74 7.55 1.64 6.35
CA LYS A 74 6.61 0.58 5.97
C LYS A 74 6.92 -0.68 6.79
N LYS A 75 5.97 -1.10 7.62
CA LYS A 75 5.96 -2.44 8.20
C LYS A 75 5.17 -3.37 7.28
N GLY A 76 5.83 -4.34 6.66
CA GLY A 76 5.14 -5.38 5.87
C GLY A 76 4.48 -6.41 6.79
N GLN A 77 3.42 -7.08 6.31
CA GLN A 77 2.85 -8.24 7.01
C GLN A 77 3.78 -9.47 6.99
N VAL A 78 4.77 -9.49 6.10
CA VAL A 78 5.83 -10.51 6.06
C VAL A 78 6.78 -10.24 7.24
N GLY A 79 6.48 -10.83 8.40
CA GLY A 79 7.24 -10.65 9.64
C GLY A 79 6.40 -10.51 10.92
N MET A 80 5.06 -10.44 10.84
CA MET A 80 4.19 -10.40 12.03
C MET A 80 3.53 -11.73 12.40
N LEU A 81 3.68 -12.77 11.58
CA LEU A 81 3.24 -14.12 11.92
C LEU A 81 4.44 -14.90 12.44
N ILE A 82 4.84 -14.65 13.70
CA ILE A 82 5.42 -15.73 14.49
C ILE A 82 4.20 -16.52 14.98
N VAL A 83 3.86 -17.58 14.27
CA VAL A 83 2.91 -18.59 14.77
C VAL A 83 3.72 -19.39 15.78
N ASN A 84 3.53 -19.12 17.07
CA ASN A 84 4.05 -20.03 18.09
C ASN A 84 3.23 -21.32 17.96
N GLU A 85 3.89 -22.40 17.55
CA GLU A 85 3.37 -23.77 17.68
C GLU A 85 3.31 -24.18 19.17
#